data_AF-A0A436FK18-F1
#
_entry.id   AF-A0A436FK18-F1
#
_cell.length_a   1.000
_cell.length_b   1.000
_cell.length_c   1.000
_cell.angle_alpha   90.00
_cell.angle_beta   90.00
_cell.angle_gamma   90.00
#
_symmetry.space_group_name_H-M   'P 1'
#
loop_
_entity.id
_entity.type
_entity.pdbx_description
1 polymer ?
#
loop_
_entity_poly.entity_id
_entity_poly.type
_entity_poly.pdbx_seq_one_letter_code
_entity_poly.pdbx_strand_id
1 'polypeptide(L)' 'IAPEYFQYDCDTFPGSSGSSVYAYDNKAKQRIVTGVNVAESPDANTAVRLNAANVQWINSLYK' A
#
# COMPACT_ATOMS: atom_id res chain seq x y z
N ILE A 1 -14.44 -0.87 7.30
CA ILE A 1 -13.02 -0.47 7.15
C ILE A 1 -13.04 1.00 6.74
N ALA A 2 -12.38 1.89 7.49
CA ALA A 2 -12.32 3.31 7.13
C ALA A 2 -11.69 3.47 5.73
N PRO A 3 -12.05 4.50 4.94
CA PRO A 3 -11.55 4.68 3.56
C PRO A 3 -10.01 4.79 3.46
N GLU A 4 -9.38 5.10 4.59
CA GLU A 4 -7.94 5.15 4.84
C GLU A 4 -7.24 3.78 4.74
N TYR A 5 -7.98 2.67 4.90
CA TYR A 5 -7.44 1.32 4.94
C TYR A 5 -8.06 0.42 3.88
N PHE A 6 -7.30 -0.56 3.40
CA PHE A 6 -7.83 -1.62 2.54
C PHE A 6 -7.19 -2.96 2.87
N GLN A 7 -7.93 -4.03 2.59
CA GLN A 7 -7.44 -5.39 2.68
C GLN A 7 -7.01 -5.90 1.31
N TYR A 8 -6.03 -6.78 1.29
CA TYR A 8 -5.55 -7.43 0.08
C TYR A 8 -5.04 -8.83 0.38
N ASP A 9 -5.19 -9.72 -0.60
CA ASP A 9 -4.73 -11.09 -0.50
C ASP A 9 -3.26 -11.15 -0.87
N CYS A 10 -2.44 -11.61 0.07
CA CYS A 10 -1.07 -12.03 -0.17
C CYS A 10 -0.65 -13.01 0.93
N ASP A 11 0.46 -13.71 0.73
CA ASP A 11 1.02 -14.54 1.79
C ASP A 11 1.34 -13.67 3.02
N THR A 12 0.79 -14.07 4.16
CA THR A 12 0.89 -13.33 5.42
C THR A 12 2.20 -13.69 6.10
N PHE A 13 3.20 -12.81 5.99
CA PHE A 13 4.52 -13.06 6.58
C PHE A 13 4.83 -12.02 7.67
N PRO A 14 5.17 -12.48 8.90
CA PRO A 14 5.72 -11.59 9.92
C PRO A 14 6.92 -10.82 9.37
N GLY A 15 6.87 -9.49 9.50
CA GLY A 15 7.89 -8.59 8.94
C GLY A 15 7.54 -7.94 7.61
N SER A 16 6.35 -8.22 7.05
CA SER A 16 5.88 -7.54 5.83
C SER A 16 5.34 -6.13 6.08
N SER A 17 5.05 -5.77 7.33
CA SER A 17 4.70 -4.41 7.75
C SER A 17 5.76 -3.38 7.29
N GLY A 18 5.29 -2.29 6.70
CA GLY A 18 6.14 -1.29 6.03
C GLY A 18 6.42 -1.56 4.55
N SER A 19 6.07 -2.75 4.03
CA SER A 19 6.22 -3.05 2.61
C SER A 19 5.26 -2.23 1.76
N SER A 20 5.70 -1.90 0.54
CA SER A 20 4.87 -1.23 -0.45
C SER A 20 3.86 -2.21 -1.05
N VAL A 21 2.59 -1.80 -1.06
CA VAL A 21 1.52 -2.49 -1.76
C VAL A 21 1.32 -1.79 -3.09
N TYR A 22 1.29 -2.55 -4.18
CA TYR A 22 1.19 -2.00 -5.53
C TYR A 22 0.01 -2.57 -6.31
N ALA A 23 -0.57 -1.74 -7.17
CA ALA A 23 -1.45 -2.17 -8.25
C ALA A 23 -0.67 -2.13 -9.57
N TYR A 24 -0.90 -3.12 -10.43
CA TYR A 24 -0.31 -3.12 -11.78
C TYR A 24 -1.21 -2.34 -12.74
N ASP A 25 -0.67 -1.27 -13.33
CA ASP A 25 -1.33 -0.52 -14.40
C ASP A 25 -1.05 -1.22 -15.73
N ASN A 26 -2.06 -1.92 -16.24
CA ASN A 26 -1.98 -2.65 -17.50
C ASN A 26 -1.78 -1.76 -18.74
N LYS A 27 -2.15 -0.47 -18.68
CA LYS A 27 -2.01 0.47 -19.80
C LYS A 27 -0.58 0.98 -19.88
N ALA A 28 -0.05 1.50 -18.78
CA ALA A 28 1.32 2.03 -18.71
C ALA A 28 2.38 0.94 -18.46
N LYS A 29 1.97 -0.31 -18.23
CA LYS A 29 2.85 -1.45 -17.93
C LYS A 29 3.76 -1.23 -16.71
N GLN A 30 3.25 -0.54 -15.69
CA GLN A 30 4.01 -0.15 -14.50
C GLN A 30 3.33 -0.56 -13.19
N ARG A 31 4.10 -0.59 -12.10
CA ARG A 31 3.58 -0.80 -10.74
C ARG A 31 3.37 0.56 -10.07
N ILE A 32 2.17 0.80 -9.56
CA ILE A 32 1.83 2.02 -8.82
C ILE A 32 1.67 1.63 -7.35
N VAL A 33 2.43 2.26 -6.46
CA VAL A 33 2.26 2.05 -5.02
C VAL A 33 0.93 2.66 -4.58
N THR A 34 0.06 1.83 -4.03
CA THR A 34 -1.29 2.21 -3.59
C THR A 34 -1.43 2.27 -2.07
N GLY A 35 -0.49 1.67 -1.35
CA GLY A 35 -0.52 1.62 0.11
C GLY A 35 0.75 1.12 0.75
N VAL A 36 0.75 1.15 2.07
CA VAL A 36 1.80 0.59 2.93
C VAL A 36 1.16 -0.44 3.85
N ASN A 37 1.67 -1.66 3.86
CA ASN A 37 1.17 -2.71 4.74
C ASN A 37 1.42 -2.35 6.20
N VAL A 38 0.43 -2.54 7.07
CA VAL A 38 0.53 -2.18 8.50
C VAL A 38 0.09 -3.28 9.46
N ALA A 39 -0.63 -4.29 8.97
CA ALA A 39 -1.04 -5.42 9.77
C ALA A 39 -1.29 -6.65 8.90
N GLU A 40 -0.96 -7.82 9.44
CA GLU A 40 -1.22 -9.11 8.83
C GLU A 40 -2.24 -9.90 9.67
N SER A 41 -3.08 -10.69 9.02
CA SER A 41 -3.98 -11.66 9.65
C SER A 41 -3.99 -12.95 8.83
N PRO A 42 -4.38 -14.12 9.37
CA PRO A 42 -4.35 -15.38 8.62
C PRO A 42 -5.11 -15.36 7.28
N ASP A 43 -6.13 -14.50 7.17
CA ASP A 43 -7.00 -14.44 5.99
C ASP A 43 -6.58 -13.37 4.98
N ALA A 44 -5.98 -12.27 5.43
CA ALA A 44 -5.62 -11.13 4.58
C ALA A 44 -4.65 -10.16 5.28
N ASN A 45 -3.96 -9.36 4.47
CA ASN A 45 -3.19 -8.22 4.95
C ASN A 45 -4.01 -6.93 4.91
N THR A 46 -3.65 -5.98 5.77
CA THR A 46 -4.26 -4.65 5.87
C THR A 46 -3.21 -3.59 5.61
N ALA A 47 -3.51 -2.70 4.66
CA ALA A 47 -2.66 -1.59 4.28
C ALA A 47 -3.35 -0.23 4.51
N VAL A 48 -2.54 0.78 4.84
CA VAL A 48 -2.94 2.18 4.75
C VAL A 48 -2.88 2.61 3.29
N ARG A 49 -3.98 3.17 2.78
CA ARG A 49 -4.09 3.71 1.43
C ARG A 49 -3.32 5.02 1.33
N LEU A 50 -2.45 5.13 0.32
CA LEU A 50 -1.82 6.40 -0.02
C LEU A 50 -2.82 7.24 -0.82
N ASN A 51 -3.17 8.41 -0.30
CA ASN A 51 -3.98 9.40 -0.98
C ASN A 51 -3.13 10.51 -1.62
N ALA A 52 -3.77 11.41 -2.36
CA ALA A 52 -3.08 12.50 -3.06
C ALA A 52 -2.25 13.40 -2.10
N ALA A 53 -2.77 13.70 -0.91
CA ALA A 53 -2.06 14.50 0.08
C ALA A 53 -0.82 13.77 0.61
N ASN A 54 -0.91 12.44 0.85
CA ASN A 54 0.25 11.65 1.26
C ASN A 54 1.34 11.67 0.18
N VAL A 55 0.97 11.46 -1.09
CA VAL A 55 1.92 11.47 -2.22
C VAL A 55 2.58 12.84 -2.37
N GLN A 56 1.79 13.91 -2.27
CA GLN A 56 2.31 15.27 -2.38
C GLN A 56 3.30 15.60 -1.26
N TRP A 57 3.00 15.17 -0.02
CA TRP A 57 3.92 15.29 1.10
C TRP A 57 5.19 14.45 0.89
N ILE A 58 5.10 13.18 0.49
CA ILE A 58 6.27 12.33 0.21
C ILE A 58 7.18 12.97 -0.84
N ASN A 59 6.61 13.47 -1.94
CA ASN A 59 7.37 14.13 -3.00
C ASN A 59 8.07 15.41 -2.51
N SER A 60 7.55 16.07 -1.48
CA SER A 60 8.22 17.24 -0.86
C SER A 60 9.44 16.89 -0.01
N LEU A 61 9.60 15.62 0.39
CA LEU A 61 10.73 15.15 1.19
C LEU A 61 11.98 14.91 0.35
N TYR A 62 11.82 14.64 -0.94
CA TYR A 62 12.91 14.45 -1.88
C TYR A 62 13.37 15.82 -2.43
N LYS A 63 14.66 16.14 -2.29
CA LYS A 63 15.28 17.37 -2.80
C LYS A 63 16.32 17.05 -3.86
#